data_AF-A0A1P8F914-F1
#
_entry.id   AF-A0A1P8F914-F1
#
_cell.length_a   1.000
_cell.length_b   1.000
_cell.length_c   1.000
_cell.angle_alpha   90.00
_cell.angle_beta   90.00
_cell.angle_gamma   90.00
#
_symmetry.space_group_name_H-M   'P 1'
#
loop_
_entity.id
_entity.type
_entity.pdbx_description
1 polymer ?
#
loop_
_entity_poly.entity_id
_entity_poly.type
_entity_poly.pdbx_seq_one_letter_code
_entity_poly.pdbx_strand_id
1 'polypeptide(L)'
;MAEAFFNRYAHGEAVAESAGTEPGDAVNPVVVAAMKELGFDLSQSLLQALTAEMTRDVARTVTMGCLDDACPLVSGPQEDWALPDPKGKDLAAVRKIRDDIKNRVLALIEDLGIKSGI
;
A
#
# COMPACT_ATOMS: atom_id res chain seq x y z
N MET A 1 3.44 1.28 2.58
CA MET A 1 3.60 2.62 1.96
C MET A 1 2.27 3.14 1.43
N ALA A 2 1.60 2.40 0.54
CA ALA A 2 0.32 2.80 -0.05
C ALA A 2 -0.75 3.13 1.01
N GLU A 3 -0.99 2.22 1.96
CA GLU A 3 -1.91 2.42 3.09
C GLU A 3 -1.65 3.75 3.83
N ALA A 4 -0.39 4.01 4.19
CA ALA A 4 -0.01 5.21 4.92
C ALA A 4 -0.30 6.49 4.14
N PHE A 5 -0.02 6.50 2.82
CA PHE A 5 -0.38 7.64 1.99
C PHE A 5 -1.89 7.80 1.87
N PHE A 6 -2.62 6.70 1.61
CA PHE A 6 -4.05 6.75 1.40
C PHE A 6 -4.75 7.31 2.65
N ASN A 7 -4.45 6.75 3.81
CA ASN A 7 -5.04 7.16 5.08
C ASN A 7 -4.66 8.61 5.47
N ARG A 8 -3.55 9.15 4.96
CA ARG A 8 -3.19 10.56 5.15
C ARG A 8 -3.98 11.49 4.24
N TYR A 9 -4.15 11.14 2.96
CA TYR A 9 -4.71 12.04 1.95
C TYR A 9 -6.22 11.87 1.73
N ALA A 10 -6.81 10.76 2.21
CA ALA A 10 -8.26 10.52 2.15
C ALA A 10 -9.04 11.23 3.27
N HIS A 11 -8.35 11.87 4.23
CA HIS A 11 -8.94 12.68 5.31
C HIS A 11 -10.08 11.99 6.11
N GLY A 12 -10.04 10.66 6.19
CA GLY A 12 -11.04 9.87 6.90
C GLY A 12 -12.34 9.61 6.12
N GLU A 13 -12.46 10.07 4.87
CA GLU A 13 -13.60 9.72 4.00
C GLU A 13 -13.56 8.25 3.56
N ALA A 14 -12.36 7.68 3.50
CA ALA A 14 -12.13 6.26 3.30
C ALA A 14 -10.88 5.80 4.09
N VAL A 15 -10.78 4.50 4.30
CA VAL A 15 -9.64 3.86 4.96
C VAL A 15 -9.10 2.78 4.04
N ALA A 16 -7.78 2.71 3.93
CA ALA A 16 -7.06 1.61 3.35
C ALA A 16 -6.49 0.74 4.47
N GLU A 17 -6.42 -0.56 4.18
CA GLU A 17 -5.70 -1.56 4.95
C GLU A 17 -4.71 -2.26 4.02
N SER A 18 -3.54 -2.65 4.52
CA SER A 18 -2.57 -3.45 3.77
C SER A 18 -2.24 -4.76 4.47
N ALA A 19 -2.01 -5.79 3.66
CA ALA A 19 -1.65 -7.13 4.10
C ALA A 19 -0.71 -7.79 3.09
N GLY A 20 0.05 -8.78 3.55
CA GLY A 20 0.89 -9.63 2.69
C GLY A 20 0.46 -11.10 2.77
N THR A 21 0.77 -11.87 1.73
CA THR A 21 0.63 -13.34 1.76
C THR A 21 1.64 -13.98 2.71
N GLU A 22 2.85 -13.43 2.75
CA GLU A 22 3.93 -13.82 3.65
C GLU A 22 4.41 -12.58 4.41
N PRO A 23 3.70 -12.16 5.48
CA PRO A 23 4.12 -11.01 6.28
C PRO A 23 5.46 -11.33 6.96
N GLY A 24 6.43 -10.42 6.80
CA GLY A 24 7.66 -10.47 7.59
C GLY A 24 7.43 -10.04 9.04
N ASP A 25 8.48 -10.11 9.86
CA ASP A 25 8.40 -9.74 11.28
C ASP A 25 8.38 -8.22 11.52
N ALA A 26 8.93 -7.44 10.59
CA ALA A 26 9.04 -5.99 10.70
C ALA A 26 9.10 -5.31 9.33
N VAL A 27 8.67 -4.05 9.27
CA VAL A 27 8.83 -3.21 8.08
C VAL A 27 10.31 -3.03 7.76
N ASN A 28 10.66 -3.17 6.47
CA ASN A 28 12.01 -2.95 5.98
C ASN A 28 12.56 -1.58 6.46
N PRO A 29 13.70 -1.52 7.17
CA PRO A 29 14.27 -0.27 7.68
C PRO A 29 14.53 0.79 6.61
N VAL A 30 14.84 0.38 5.37
CA VAL A 30 15.03 1.29 4.24
C VAL A 30 13.70 1.95 3.84
N VAL A 31 12.60 1.19 3.89
CA VAL A 31 11.25 1.74 3.68
C VAL A 31 10.88 2.70 4.81
N VAL A 32 11.18 2.36 6.07
CA VAL A 32 10.97 3.26 7.21
C VAL A 32 11.74 4.56 7.01
N ALA A 33 13.02 4.50 6.64
CA ALA A 33 13.84 5.68 6.38
C ALA A 33 13.27 6.54 5.25
N ALA A 34 12.89 5.94 4.13
CA ALA A 34 12.29 6.65 3.01
C ALA A 34 10.95 7.31 3.37
N MET A 35 10.12 6.65 4.17
CA MET A 35 8.82 7.19 4.57
C MET A 35 8.96 8.30 5.63
N LYS A 36 9.94 8.20 6.52
CA LYS A 36 10.25 9.23 7.53
C LYS A 36 10.63 10.57 6.91
N GLU A 37 11.29 10.57 5.74
CA GLU A 37 11.60 11.80 4.98
C GLU A 37 10.34 12.61 4.63
N LEU A 38 9.19 11.95 4.51
CA LEU A 38 7.90 12.58 4.21
C LEU A 38 7.01 12.75 5.46
N GLY A 39 7.57 12.54 6.67
CA GLY A 39 6.82 12.65 7.92
C GLY A 39 5.89 11.46 8.22
N PHE A 40 6.21 10.27 7.71
CA PHE A 40 5.52 9.02 8.03
C PHE A 40 6.43 8.12 8.85
N ASP A 41 6.04 7.83 10.09
CA ASP A 41 6.74 6.83 10.89
C ASP A 41 6.05 5.46 10.74
N LEU A 42 6.66 4.57 9.96
CA LEU A 42 6.21 3.19 9.79
C LEU A 42 6.95 2.19 10.70
N SER A 43 7.76 2.66 11.65
CA SER A 43 8.53 1.76 12.52
C SER A 43 7.67 0.92 13.47
N GLN A 44 6.43 1.35 13.71
CA GLN A 44 5.44 0.64 14.52
C GLN A 44 4.33 0.01 13.67
N SER A 45 4.44 0.07 12.34
CA SER A 45 3.44 -0.57 11.47
C SER A 45 3.54 -2.08 11.59
N LEU A 46 2.41 -2.72 11.84
CA LEU A 46 2.31 -4.17 11.92
C LEU A 46 2.20 -4.74 10.51
N LEU A 47 2.99 -5.78 10.23
CA LEU A 47 2.80 -6.60 9.04
C LEU A 47 1.76 -7.67 9.39
N GLN A 48 0.64 -7.66 8.66
CA GLN A 48 -0.46 -8.60 8.87
C GLN A 48 -0.63 -9.52 7.68
N ALA A 49 -1.09 -10.73 7.96
CA ALA A 49 -1.41 -11.72 6.94
C ALA A 49 -2.72 -11.34 6.24
N LEU A 50 -2.79 -11.55 4.94
CA LEU A 50 -4.01 -11.38 4.17
C LEU A 50 -5.06 -12.41 4.63
N THR A 51 -6.27 -11.96 4.94
CA THR A 51 -7.40 -12.82 5.28
C THR A 51 -8.58 -12.59 4.33
N ALA A 52 -9.49 -13.56 4.21
CA ALA A 52 -10.67 -13.45 3.36
C ALA A 52 -11.70 -12.43 3.88
N GLU A 53 -11.61 -12.02 5.15
CA GLU A 53 -12.41 -10.95 5.72
C GLU A 53 -12.00 -9.59 5.13
N MET A 54 -10.70 -9.36 4.97
CA MET A 54 -10.15 -8.09 4.48
C MET A 54 -10.54 -7.78 3.02
N THR A 55 -11.02 -8.77 2.27
CA THR A 55 -11.31 -8.65 0.84
C THR A 55 -12.80 -8.67 0.52
N ARG A 56 -13.66 -8.99 1.50
CA ARG A 56 -15.09 -9.23 1.26
C ARG A 56 -15.89 -7.95 1.00
N ASP A 57 -15.57 -6.87 1.71
CA ASP A 57 -16.35 -5.63 1.71
C ASP A 57 -15.52 -4.40 1.29
N VAL A 58 -14.57 -4.60 0.37
CA VAL A 58 -13.71 -3.50 -0.13
C VAL A 58 -14.25 -2.93 -1.44
N ALA A 59 -14.26 -1.60 -1.55
CA ALA A 59 -14.65 -0.91 -2.77
C ALA A 59 -13.62 -1.06 -3.91
N ARG A 60 -12.35 -1.27 -3.54
CA ARG A 60 -11.21 -1.44 -4.44
C ARG A 60 -10.18 -2.37 -3.82
N THR A 61 -9.63 -3.26 -4.64
CA THR A 61 -8.47 -4.09 -4.28
C THR A 61 -7.31 -3.73 -5.18
N VAL A 62 -6.18 -3.37 -4.59
CA VAL A 62 -4.94 -3.05 -5.31
C VAL A 62 -3.90 -4.11 -4.97
N THR A 63 -3.31 -4.72 -6.00
CA THR A 63 -2.18 -5.63 -5.87
C THR A 63 -0.89 -4.92 -6.27
N MET A 64 0.20 -5.23 -5.56
CA MET A 64 1.50 -4.57 -5.72
C MET A 64 2.58 -5.62 -5.98
N GLY A 65 2.34 -6.44 -7.01
CA GLY A 65 3.08 -7.66 -7.30
C GLY A 65 2.13 -8.82 -7.57
N CYS A 66 2.66 -9.93 -8.10
CA CYS A 66 1.87 -11.10 -8.43
C CYS A 66 1.33 -11.74 -7.14
N LEU A 67 0.03 -11.57 -6.88
CA LEU A 67 -0.71 -12.63 -6.21
C LEU A 67 -0.88 -13.71 -7.28
N ASP A 68 -0.59 -14.98 -6.96
CA ASP A 68 -0.95 -16.06 -7.87
C ASP A 68 -2.41 -15.85 -8.30
N ASP A 69 -2.71 -15.90 -9.60
CA ASP A 69 -4.04 -15.58 -10.17
C ASP A 69 -5.20 -16.38 -9.52
N ALA A 70 -4.86 -17.43 -8.76
CA ALA A 70 -5.76 -18.29 -8.01
C ALA A 70 -5.84 -17.98 -6.50
N CYS A 71 -5.31 -16.85 -5.99
CA CYS A 71 -5.33 -16.55 -4.56
C CYS A 71 -6.78 -16.53 -4.05
N PRO A 72 -7.24 -17.58 -3.34
CA PRO A 72 -8.66 -17.79 -3.08
C PRO A 72 -9.22 -16.79 -2.06
N LEU A 73 -8.34 -16.02 -1.43
CA LEU A 73 -8.67 -15.01 -0.45
C LEU A 73 -9.11 -13.70 -1.10
N VAL A 74 -8.75 -13.42 -2.36
CA VAL A 74 -9.12 -12.17 -3.02
C VAL A 74 -10.30 -12.40 -3.96
N SER A 75 -11.44 -11.84 -3.63
CA SER A 75 -12.65 -11.87 -4.46
C SER A 75 -12.96 -10.49 -5.04
N GLY A 76 -13.44 -10.45 -6.28
CA GLY A 76 -13.88 -9.21 -6.95
C GLY A 76 -12.80 -8.58 -7.85
N PRO A 77 -13.10 -7.39 -8.42
CA PRO A 77 -12.19 -6.68 -9.31
C PRO A 77 -10.89 -6.27 -8.60
N GLN A 78 -9.75 -6.50 -9.27
CA GLN A 78 -8.42 -6.17 -8.78
C GLN A 78 -7.70 -5.26 -9.77
N GLU A 79 -6.92 -4.31 -9.25
CA GLU A 79 -6.01 -3.47 -10.03
C GLU A 79 -4.55 -3.82 -9.67
N ASP A 80 -3.75 -4.21 -10.65
CA ASP A 80 -2.32 -4.46 -10.44
C ASP A 80 -1.50 -3.21 -10.79
N TRP A 81 -0.78 -2.68 -9.80
CA TRP A 81 0.12 -1.55 -10.01
C TRP A 81 1.49 -1.96 -10.57
N ALA A 82 1.80 -3.26 -10.64
CA ALA A 82 3.03 -3.84 -11.19
C ALA A 82 4.31 -3.16 -10.67
N LEU A 83 4.31 -2.82 -9.37
CA LEU A 83 5.40 -2.10 -8.73
C LEU A 83 6.55 -3.04 -8.36
N PRO A 84 7.82 -2.58 -8.48
CA PRO A 84 8.95 -3.41 -8.09
C PRO A 84 9.04 -3.53 -6.57
N ASP A 85 9.39 -4.72 -6.08
CA ASP A 85 9.55 -4.99 -4.63
C ASP A 85 10.71 -4.15 -4.05
N PRO A 86 10.48 -3.33 -2.99
CA PRO A 86 11.54 -2.58 -2.32
C PRO A 86 12.56 -3.47 -1.57
N LYS A 87 12.27 -4.76 -1.33
CA LYS A 87 13.16 -5.68 -0.61
C LYS A 87 14.52 -5.79 -1.29
N GLY A 88 15.59 -5.67 -0.50
CA GLY A 88 16.98 -5.75 -0.97
C GLY A 88 17.45 -4.57 -1.82
N LYS A 89 16.63 -3.54 -2.06
CA LYS A 89 17.02 -2.34 -2.80
C LYS A 89 17.61 -1.28 -1.88
N ASP A 90 18.43 -0.40 -2.46
CA ASP A 90 18.99 0.75 -1.76
C ASP A 90 17.94 1.86 -1.53
N LEU A 91 18.28 2.83 -0.70
CA LEU A 91 17.37 3.93 -0.34
C LEU A 91 16.95 4.77 -1.56
N ALA A 92 17.83 4.98 -2.54
CA ALA A 92 17.49 5.78 -3.72
C ALA A 92 16.44 5.09 -4.59
N ALA A 93 16.57 3.77 -4.78
CA ALA A 93 15.57 2.96 -5.47
C ALA A 93 14.25 2.89 -4.69
N VAL A 94 14.29 2.73 -3.36
CA VAL A 94 13.09 2.74 -2.52
C VAL A 94 12.36 4.09 -2.56
N ARG A 95 13.08 5.22 -2.63
CA ARG A 95 12.46 6.55 -2.82
C ARG A 95 11.67 6.64 -4.13
N LYS A 96 12.22 6.10 -5.24
CA LYS A 96 11.50 6.09 -6.52
C LYS A 96 10.21 5.28 -6.43
N ILE A 97 10.27 4.12 -5.78
CA ILE A 97 9.09 3.26 -5.54
C ILE A 97 8.07 3.99 -4.67
N ARG A 98 8.52 4.61 -3.58
CA ARG A 98 7.70 5.42 -2.68
C ARG A 98 6.95 6.52 -3.44
N ASP A 99 7.66 7.26 -4.29
CA ASP A 99 7.08 8.40 -5.00
C ASP A 99 6.10 7.95 -6.10
N ASP A 100 6.37 6.83 -6.78
CA ASP A 100 5.42 6.20 -7.71
C ASP A 100 4.14 5.76 -6.98
N ILE A 101 4.27 5.06 -5.84
CA ILE A 101 3.15 4.68 -4.98
C ILE A 101 2.35 5.90 -4.55
N LYS A 102 3.01 6.99 -4.13
CA LYS A 102 2.32 8.22 -3.72
C LYS A 102 1.46 8.76 -4.86
N ASN A 103 2.00 8.86 -6.07
CA ASN A 103 1.27 9.38 -7.22
C ASN A 103 0.05 8.52 -7.57
N ARG A 104 0.20 7.20 -7.56
CA ARG A 104 -0.90 6.26 -7.81
C ARG A 104 -1.99 6.33 -6.74
N VAL A 105 -1.60 6.45 -5.48
CA VAL A 105 -2.56 6.65 -4.38
C VAL A 105 -3.35 7.94 -4.55
N LEU A 106 -2.70 9.04 -4.91
CA LEU A 106 -3.40 10.31 -5.16
C LEU A 106 -4.39 10.19 -6.32
N ALA A 107 -3.97 9.56 -7.43
CA ALA A 107 -4.87 9.29 -8.55
C ALA A 107 -6.06 8.39 -8.17
N LEU A 108 -5.83 7.37 -7.34
CA LEU A 108 -6.89 6.50 -6.83
C LEU A 108 -7.90 7.26 -5.95
N ILE A 109 -7.42 8.14 -5.07
CA ILE A 109 -8.29 8.99 -4.22
C ILE A 109 -9.18 9.88 -5.10
N GLU A 110 -8.61 10.47 -6.15
CA GLU A 110 -9.35 11.29 -7.11
C GLU A 110 -10.38 10.47 -7.91
N ASP A 111 -10.03 9.26 -8.38
CA ASP A 111 -10.96 8.33 -9.05
C ASP A 111 -12.14 7.94 -8.16
N LEU A 112 -11.88 7.75 -6.86
CA LEU A 112 -12.92 7.49 -5.86
C LEU A 112 -13.79 8.72 -5.55
N GLY A 113 -13.49 9.88 -6.13
CA GLY A 113 -14.22 11.13 -5.91
C GLY A 113 -14.02 11.74 -4.52
N ILE A 114 -12.99 11.28 -3.79
CA ILE A 114 -12.63 11.80 -2.48
C ILE A 114 -11.81 13.08 -2.69
N LYS A 115 -12.12 14.14 -1.95
CA LYS A 115 -11.37 15.40 -2.06
C LYS A 115 -9.98 15.22 -1.44
N SER A 116 -8.97 15.07 -2.29
CA SER A 116 -7.57 15.06 -1.86
C SER A 116 -7.21 16.44 -1.29
N GLY A 117 -6.89 16.50 0.00
CA GLY A 117 -6.29 17.70 0.60
C GLY A 117 -4.79 17.67 0.34
N ILE A 118 -4.33 18.52 -0.56
CA ILE A 118 -2.90 18.77 -0.85
C ILE A 118 -2.37 19.84 0.09
#